data_AF-A0A6H1FQE9-F1
#
_entry.id   AF-A0A6H1FQE9-F1
#
_cell.length_a   1.000
_cell.length_b   1.000
_cell.length_c   1.000
_cell.angle_alpha   90.00
_cell.angle_beta   90.00
_cell.angle_gamma   90.00
#
_symmetry.space_group_name_H-M   'P 1'
#
loop_
_entity.id
_entity.type
_entity.pdbx_description
1 polymer ?
#
loop_
_entity_poly.entity_id
_entity_poly.type
_entity_poly.pdbx_seq_one_letter_code
_entity_poly.pdbx_strand_id
1 'polypeptide(L)'
;MSIALNSIQAFTGQASDITMSDPTSLSLEERMIQAYAKTSTTVQAEQADVINKLQQARVTSDPAELFRLQQRTSDYNLHVSMISTLTRKGVSAVETLLRS
;
A
#
# COMPACT_ATOMS: atom_id res chain seq x y z
N MET A 1 26.06 28.06 26.84
CA MET A 1 25.42 27.02 27.66
C MET A 1 23.91 27.15 27.51
N SER A 2 23.27 26.22 26.81
CA SER A 2 21.84 25.86 26.93
C SER A 2 21.65 24.57 26.12
N ILE A 3 21.55 23.46 26.83
CA ILE A 3 21.61 22.09 26.33
C ILE A 3 20.17 21.56 26.24
N ALA A 4 19.87 20.87 25.15
CA ALA A 4 18.79 19.88 24.99
C ALA A 4 17.34 20.29 25.31
N LEU A 5 16.61 20.74 24.30
CA LEU A 5 15.13 20.71 24.31
C LEU A 5 14.49 19.98 23.09
N ASN A 6 15.29 19.47 22.14
CA ASN A 6 14.76 18.86 20.91
C ASN A 6 14.72 17.32 20.88
N SER A 7 15.20 16.63 21.93
CA SER A 7 15.24 15.16 21.94
C SER A 7 13.90 14.50 22.25
N ILE A 8 12.98 15.18 22.96
CA ILE A 8 11.69 14.59 23.34
C ILE A 8 10.70 14.54 22.16
N GLN A 9 10.77 15.49 21.23
CA GLN A 9 9.87 15.56 20.07
C GLN A 9 10.23 14.58 18.94
N ALA A 10 11.51 14.18 18.85
CA ALA A 10 11.94 13.14 17.92
C ALA A 10 11.45 11.74 18.34
N PHE A 11 11.31 11.51 19.65
CA PHE A 11 10.84 10.22 20.18
C PHE A 11 9.33 10.01 20.01
N THR A 12 8.53 11.09 19.94
CA THR A 12 7.08 11.01 19.74
C THR A 12 6.65 10.65 18.31
N GLY A 13 7.54 10.77 17.32
CA GLY A 13 7.28 10.37 15.93
C GLY A 13 7.54 8.89 15.64
N GLN A 14 8.07 8.15 16.62
CA GLN A 14 8.53 6.76 16.46
C GLN A 14 7.87 5.80 17.45
N ALA A 15 6.69 6.16 17.98
CA ALA A 15 5.76 5.19 18.53
C ALA A 15 5.14 4.41 17.36
N SER A 16 5.93 3.54 16.73
CA SER A 16 5.36 2.43 16.00
C SER A 16 4.43 1.71 16.98
N ASP A 17 3.19 1.55 16.59
CA ASP A 17 2.21 0.74 17.31
C ASP A 17 2.75 -0.70 17.38
N ILE A 18 3.49 -1.03 18.44
CA ILE A 18 3.94 -2.39 18.77
C ILE A 18 2.79 -3.06 19.55
N THR A 19 1.57 -2.98 19.03
CA THR A 19 0.53 -3.91 19.43
C THR A 19 0.78 -5.16 18.61
N MET A 20 1.46 -6.14 19.22
CA MET A 20 1.49 -7.49 18.67
C MET A 20 0.05 -8.01 18.82
N SER A 21 -0.76 -7.83 17.76
CA SER A 21 -2.09 -8.39 17.69
C SER A 21 -1.93 -9.90 17.85
N ASP A 22 -2.32 -10.37 19.03
CA ASP A 22 -2.43 -11.79 19.35
C ASP A 22 -3.17 -12.45 18.18
N PRO A 23 -2.64 -13.50 17.51
CA PRO A 23 -3.31 -14.12 16.40
C PRO A 23 -4.49 -14.90 16.98
N THR A 24 -5.57 -14.18 17.27
CA THR A 24 -6.91 -14.74 17.22
C THR A 24 -6.96 -15.51 15.91
N SER A 25 -7.29 -16.78 16.00
CA SER A 25 -7.33 -17.73 14.89
C SER A 25 -8.38 -17.28 13.89
N LEU A 26 -8.03 -16.28 13.09
CA LEU A 26 -8.87 -15.74 12.03
C LEU A 26 -9.08 -16.83 11.01
N SER A 27 -10.34 -17.02 10.62
CA SER A 27 -10.67 -17.90 9.51
C SER A 27 -9.97 -17.43 8.23
N LEU A 28 -9.80 -18.35 7.27
CA LEU A 28 -9.24 -17.99 5.97
C LEU A 28 -10.07 -16.91 5.26
N GLU A 29 -11.40 -16.96 5.44
CA GLU A 29 -12.34 -15.98 4.91
C GLU A 29 -12.11 -14.60 5.52
N GLU A 30 -12.05 -14.48 6.84
CA GLU A 30 -11.79 -13.20 7.51
C GLU A 30 -10.42 -12.63 7.11
N ARG A 31 -9.40 -13.49 6.99
CA ARG A 31 -8.08 -13.08 6.50
C ARG A 31 -8.14 -12.57 5.06
N MET A 32 -8.92 -13.21 4.19
CA MET A 32 -9.12 -12.77 2.82
C MET A 32 -9.83 -11.41 2.79
N ILE A 33 -10.91 -11.24 3.55
CA ILE A 33 -11.67 -9.99 3.62
C ILE A 33 -10.77 -8.84 4.12
N GLN A 34 -9.99 -9.06 5.18
CA GLN A 34 -9.05 -8.06 5.68
C GLN A 34 -7.97 -7.71 4.66
N ALA A 35 -7.38 -8.71 4.00
CA ALA A 35 -6.38 -8.49 2.96
C ALA A 35 -6.96 -7.69 1.78
N TYR A 36 -8.18 -8.02 1.34
CA TYR A 36 -8.88 -7.29 0.30
C TYR A 36 -9.18 -5.84 0.71
N ALA A 37 -9.75 -5.62 1.90
CA ALA A 37 -10.08 -4.29 2.40
C ALA A 37 -8.83 -3.40 2.48
N LYS A 38 -7.74 -3.93 3.05
CA LYS A 38 -6.44 -3.23 3.14
C LYS A 38 -5.87 -2.90 1.76
N THR A 39 -5.94 -3.85 0.83
CA THR A 39 -5.42 -3.67 -0.53
C THR A 39 -6.24 -2.62 -1.28
N SER A 40 -7.57 -2.69 -1.20
CA SER A 40 -8.49 -1.76 -1.86
C SER A 40 -8.28 -0.32 -1.40
N THR A 41 -8.21 -0.10 -0.09
CA THR A 41 -7.97 1.24 0.47
C THR A 41 -6.60 1.78 0.06
N THR A 42 -5.57 0.94 0.07
CA THR A 42 -4.21 1.33 -0.35
C THR A 42 -4.16 1.72 -1.83
N VAL A 43 -4.74 0.88 -2.71
CA VAL A 43 -4.80 1.10 -4.16
C VAL A 43 -5.55 2.39 -4.48
N GLN A 44 -6.70 2.61 -3.83
CA GLN A 44 -7.51 3.80 -4.05
C GLN A 44 -6.82 5.08 -3.54
N ALA A 45 -6.18 5.02 -2.37
CA ALA A 45 -5.43 6.14 -1.82
C ALA A 45 -4.24 6.52 -2.71
N GLU A 46 -3.49 5.54 -3.21
CA GLU A 46 -2.34 5.79 -4.09
C GLU A 46 -2.78 6.43 -5.42
N GLN A 47 -3.87 5.92 -6.02
CA GLN A 47 -4.44 6.51 -7.24
C GLN A 47 -4.84 7.97 -7.01
N ALA A 48 -5.56 8.26 -5.92
CA ALA A 48 -5.98 9.61 -5.59
C ALA A 48 -4.78 10.54 -5.34
N ASP A 49 -3.76 10.08 -4.61
CA ASP A 49 -2.55 10.88 -4.36
C ASP A 49 -1.78 11.20 -5.64
N VAL A 50 -1.65 10.23 -6.56
CA VAL A 50 -1.01 10.46 -7.87
C VAL A 50 -1.77 11.51 -8.67
N ILE A 51 -3.09 11.43 -8.75
CA ILE A 51 -3.93 12.41 -9.46
C ILE A 51 -3.80 13.79 -8.82
N ASN A 52 -3.87 13.88 -7.48
CA ASN A 52 -3.73 15.14 -6.75
C ASN A 52 -2.35 15.78 -6.97
N LYS A 53 -1.28 14.98 -7.07
CA LYS A 53 0.07 15.48 -7.36
C LYS A 53 0.20 15.98 -8.78
N LEU A 54 -0.44 15.36 -9.76
CA LEU A 54 -0.47 15.85 -11.15
C LEU A 54 -1.16 17.22 -11.28
N GLN A 55 -2.09 17.54 -10.39
CA GLN A 55 -2.77 18.84 -10.38
C GLN A 55 -1.91 19.98 -9.79
N GLN A 56 -0.80 19.66 -9.14
CA GLN A 56 0.08 20.65 -8.53
C GLN A 56 1.11 21.15 -9.56
N ALA A 57 1.04 22.43 -9.93
CA ALA A 57 1.94 23.04 -10.90
C ALA A 57 3.43 22.89 -10.55
N ARG A 58 3.77 22.84 -9.26
CA ARG A 58 5.14 22.63 -8.78
C ARG A 58 5.67 21.23 -9.13
N VAL A 59 4.81 20.21 -9.10
CA VAL A 59 5.17 18.82 -9.42
C VAL A 59 5.36 18.66 -10.92
N THR A 60 4.48 19.26 -11.73
CA THR A 60 4.53 19.14 -13.20
C THR A 60 5.62 20.01 -13.85
N SER A 61 6.20 20.95 -13.12
CA SER A 61 7.27 21.83 -13.60
C SER A 61 8.68 21.36 -13.18
N ASP A 62 8.79 20.36 -12.31
CA ASP A 62 10.07 19.78 -11.87
C ASP A 62 10.26 18.35 -12.43
N PRO A 63 11.22 18.14 -13.35
CA PRO A 63 11.50 16.83 -13.92
C PRO A 63 11.83 15.74 -12.89
N ALA A 64 12.46 16.10 -11.76
CA ALA A 64 12.78 15.14 -10.71
C ALA A 64 11.52 14.63 -10.00
N GLU A 65 10.56 15.51 -9.76
CA GLU A 65 9.27 15.16 -9.17
C GLU A 65 8.39 14.36 -10.14
N LEU A 66 8.41 14.71 -11.43
CA LEU A 66 7.75 13.91 -12.47
C LEU A 66 8.33 12.49 -12.56
N PHE A 67 9.66 12.33 -12.47
CA PHE A 67 10.28 11.01 -12.47
C PHE A 67 9.86 10.18 -11.26
N ARG A 68 9.83 10.77 -10.06
CA ARG A 68 9.32 10.09 -8.85
C ARG A 68 7.87 9.66 -9.01
N LEU A 69 7.04 10.51 -9.58
CA LEU A 69 5.63 10.23 -9.82
C LEU A 69 5.44 9.09 -10.84
N GLN A 70 6.27 9.07 -11.89
CA GLN A 70 6.27 7.99 -12.87
C GLN A 70 6.70 6.66 -12.25
N GLN A 71 7.71 6.66 -11.39
CA GLN A 71 8.13 5.45 -10.68
C GLN A 71 6.99 4.89 -9.83
N ARG A 72 6.34 5.74 -9.02
CA ARG A 72 5.18 5.34 -8.21
C ARG A 72 4.03 4.81 -9.04
N THR A 73 3.72 5.44 -10.16
CA THR A 73 2.70 4.97 -11.11
C THR A 73 3.05 3.60 -11.69
N SER A 74 4.33 3.36 -11.97
CA SER A 74 4.82 2.07 -12.47
C SER A 74 4.71 0.98 -11.40
N ASP A 75 5.11 1.28 -10.16
CA ASP A 75 5.02 0.35 -9.02
C ASP A 75 3.56 -0.02 -8.73
N TYR A 76 2.66 0.97 -8.76
CA TYR A 76 1.22 0.76 -8.64
C TYR A 76 0.69 -0.20 -9.72
N ASN A 77 1.05 0.04 -10.99
CA ASN A 77 0.61 -0.80 -12.10
C ASN A 77 1.09 -2.24 -11.94
N LEU A 78 2.35 -2.44 -11.57
CA LEU A 78 2.93 -3.75 -11.35
C LEU A 78 2.22 -4.49 -10.20
N HIS A 79 1.96 -3.79 -9.09
CA HIS A 79 1.27 -4.35 -7.94
C HIS A 79 -0.15 -4.83 -8.28
N VAL A 80 -0.97 -3.98 -8.90
CA VAL A 80 -2.35 -4.33 -9.30
C VAL A 80 -2.37 -5.46 -10.33
N SER A 81 -1.47 -5.41 -11.32
CA SER A 81 -1.37 -6.45 -12.36
C SER A 81 -0.98 -7.81 -11.79
N MET A 82 -0.07 -7.82 -10.81
CA MET A 82 0.34 -9.05 -10.13
C MET A 82 -0.81 -9.67 -9.35
N ILE A 83 -1.56 -8.87 -8.57
CA ILE A 83 -2.74 -9.33 -7.83
C ILE A 83 -3.78 -9.92 -8.77
N SER A 84 -4.10 -9.21 -9.87
CA SER A 84 -5.05 -9.69 -10.88
C SER A 84 -4.61 -11.02 -11.48
N THR A 85 -3.33 -11.13 -11.85
CA THR A 85 -2.76 -12.34 -12.45
C THR A 85 -2.79 -13.52 -11.49
N LEU A 86 -2.36 -13.33 -10.23
CA LEU A 86 -2.36 -14.38 -9.21
C LEU A 86 -3.78 -14.83 -8.86
N THR A 87 -4.71 -13.88 -8.71
CA THR A 87 -6.12 -14.18 -8.44
C THR A 87 -6.71 -15.05 -9.55
N ARG A 88 -6.50 -14.65 -10.82
CA ARG A 88 -6.98 -15.42 -11.97
C ARG A 88 -6.37 -16.83 -12.00
N LYS A 89 -5.06 -16.96 -11.80
CA LYS A 89 -4.38 -18.26 -11.78
C LYS A 89 -4.87 -19.16 -10.63
N GLY A 90 -5.09 -18.59 -9.45
CA GLY A 90 -5.62 -19.32 -8.30
C GLY A 90 -7.02 -19.86 -8.55
N VAL A 91 -7.93 -19.03 -9.06
CA VAL A 91 -9.29 -19.46 -9.42
C VAL A 91 -9.25 -20.55 -10.49
N SER A 92 -8.48 -20.36 -11.57
CA SER A 92 -8.36 -21.38 -12.63
C SER A 92 -7.81 -22.72 -12.13
N ALA A 93 -6.91 -22.71 -11.14
CA ALA A 93 -6.42 -23.95 -10.53
C ALA A 93 -7.54 -24.68 -9.77
N VAL A 94 -8.36 -23.96 -8.99
CA VAL A 94 -9.52 -24.52 -8.30
C VAL A 94 -10.55 -25.07 -9.30
N GLU A 95 -10.87 -24.31 -10.34
CA GLU A 95 -11.79 -24.74 -11.40
C GLU A 95 -11.32 -26.02 -12.09
N THR A 96 -10.01 -26.15 -12.33
CA THR A 96 -9.41 -27.35 -12.94
C THR A 96 -9.61 -28.56 -12.04
N LEU A 97 -9.38 -28.42 -10.73
CA LEU A 97 -9.56 -29.51 -9.77
C LEU A 97 -11.02 -29.91 -9.59
N LEU A 98 -11.97 -28.98 -9.72
CA LEU A 98 -13.41 -29.27 -9.58
C LEU A 98 -14.05 -29.89 -10.84
N ARG A 99 -13.42 -29.75 -12.01
CA ARG A 99 -13.92 -30.28 -13.29
C ARG A 99 -13.27 -31.61 -13.69
N SER A 100 -12.15 -31.95 -13.05
CA SER A 100 -11.49 -33.26 -13.15
C SER A 100 -12.22 -34.32 -12.32
#